data_AF-A0A0F9UYZ7-F1
#
_entry.id   AF-A0A0F9UYZ7-F1
#
_cell.length_a   1.000
_cell.length_b   1.000
_cell.length_c   1.000
_cell.angle_alpha   90.00
_cell.angle_beta   90.00
_cell.angle_gamma   90.00
#
_symmetry.space_group_name_H-M   'P 1'
#
loop_
_entity.id
_entity.type
_entity.pdbx_description
1 polymer ?
#
loop_
_entity_poly.entity_id
_entity_poly.type
_entity_poly.pdbx_seq_one_letter_code
_entity_poly.pdbx_strand_id
1 'polypeptide(L)' 'MVRSIERACKILKIGNSKGIIIDKDTLEYLKLKVGDWVKIQIEKVENNEEDNKK' A
#
# COMPACT_ATOMS: atom_id res chain seq x y z
N MET A 1 16.65 -11.04 6.78
CA MET A 1 15.90 -11.27 5.52
C MET A 1 14.88 -10.16 5.40
N VAL A 2 15.02 -9.26 4.43
CA VAL A 2 14.06 -8.16 4.20
C VAL A 2 12.92 -8.71 3.36
N ARG A 3 11.68 -8.64 3.86
CA ARG A 3 10.48 -9.00 3.11
C ARG A 3 9.98 -7.73 2.43
N SER A 4 9.81 -7.75 1.11
CA SER A 4 9.31 -6.61 0.32
C SER A 4 8.04 -7.01 -0.43
N ILE A 5 7.09 -6.07 -0.52
CA ILE A 5 5.86 -6.22 -1.30
C ILE A 5 5.77 -5.02 -2.24
N GLU A 6 5.44 -5.28 -3.50
CA GLU A 6 5.18 -4.26 -4.53
C GLU A 6 3.74 -4.43 -5.00
N ARG A 7 2.92 -3.40 -4.78
CA ARG A 7 1.49 -3.42 -5.11
C ARG A 7 1.01 -2.02 -5.47
N ALA A 8 0.15 -1.92 -6.47
CA ALA A 8 -0.57 -0.68 -6.75
C ALA A 8 -1.56 -0.39 -5.60
N CYS A 9 -1.41 0.77 -4.99
CA CYS A 9 -2.25 1.22 -3.89
C CYS A 9 -2.86 2.58 -4.21
N LYS A 10 -4.13 2.76 -3.85
CA LYS A 10 -4.80 4.05 -4.00
C LYS A 10 -4.46 4.95 -2.82
N ILE A 11 -4.07 6.20 -3.11
CA ILE A 11 -3.90 7.23 -2.09
C ILE A 11 -5.29 7.69 -1.64
N LEU A 12 -5.54 7.60 -0.33
CA LEU A 12 -6.81 7.98 0.30
C LEU A 12 -6.62 9.19 1.22
N LYS A 13 -7.71 9.88 1.54
CA LYS A 13 -7.73 10.92 2.59
C LYS A 13 -8.08 10.25 3.92
N ILE A 14 -7.21 10.37 4.91
CA ILE A 14 -7.41 9.84 6.28
C ILE A 14 -7.35 11.04 7.23
N GLY A 15 -8.50 11.48 7.73
CA GLY A 15 -8.61 12.72 8.50
C GLY A 15 -8.13 13.93 7.70
N ASN A 16 -7.13 14.65 8.22
CA ASN A 16 -6.49 15.78 7.53
C ASN A 16 -5.25 15.39 6.70
N SER A 17 -4.94 14.09 6.61
CA SER A 17 -3.74 13.59 5.94
C SER A 17 -4.09 12.78 4.69
N LYS A 18 -3.07 12.51 3.87
CA LYS A 18 -3.12 11.49 2.82
C LYS A 18 -2.42 10.24 3.32
N GLY A 19 -2.97 9.07 3.01
CA GLY A 19 -2.41 7.80 3.45
C GLY A 19 -2.72 6.66 2.49
N ILE A 20 -2.01 5.56 2.68
CA ILE A 20 -2.21 4.28 2.02
C ILE A 20 -2.67 3.29 3.09
N ILE A 21 -3.64 2.44 2.77
CA ILE A 21 -4.09 1.38 3.66
C ILE A 21 -3.31 0.12 3.33
N ILE A 22 -2.69 -0.45 4.34
CA ILE A 22 -2.05 -1.77 4.28
C ILE A 22 -3.01 -2.76 4.94
N ASP A 23 -3.40 -3.80 4.21
CA ASP A 23 -4.26 -4.86 4.75
C ASP A 23 -3.54 -5.67 5.84
N LYS A 24 -4.34 -6.32 6.69
CA LYS A 24 -3.85 -7.07 7.84
C LYS A 24 -2.89 -8.19 7.44
N ASP A 25 -3.18 -8.88 6.34
CA ASP A 25 -2.38 -10.00 5.85
C ASP A 25 -0.98 -9.53 5.42
N THR A 26 -0.92 -8.40 4.71
CA THR A 26 0.33 -7.73 4.34
C THR A 26 1.13 -7.31 5.56
N LEU A 27 0.47 -6.77 6.59
CA LEU A 27 1.10 -6.35 7.83
C LEU A 27 1.69 -7.54 8.62
N GLU A 28 0.95 -8.66 8.70
CA GLU A 28 1.43 -9.91 9.31
C GLU A 28 2.59 -10.54 8.52
N TYR A 29 2.50 -10.55 7.19
CA TYR A 29 3.56 -11.05 6.33
C TYR A 29 4.86 -10.27 6.51
N LEU A 30 4.78 -8.94 6.55
CA LEU A 30 5.94 -8.06 6.78
C LEU A 30 6.39 -8.01 8.25
N LYS A 31 5.59 -8.60 9.16
CA LYS A 31 5.80 -8.57 10.63
C LYS A 31 5.92 -7.14 11.17
N LEU A 32 5.14 -6.21 10.59
CA LEU A 32 5.10 -4.81 11.02
C LEU A 32 4.14 -4.64 12.20
N LYS A 33 4.43 -3.68 13.06
CA LYS A 33 3.56 -3.24 14.15
C LYS A 33 3.32 -1.74 14.09
N VAL A 34 2.26 -1.30 14.77
CA VAL A 34 2.00 0.14 14.94
C VAL A 34 3.18 0.76 15.67
N GLY A 35 3.75 1.82 15.08
CA GLY A 35 4.93 2.53 15.61
C GLY A 35 6.25 2.14 14.96
N ASP A 36 6.30 1.10 14.12
CA ASP A 36 7.50 0.74 13.39
C ASP A 36 7.82 1.77 12.28
N TRP A 37 9.11 2.02 12.07
CA TRP A 37 9.58 2.81 10.94
C TRP A 37 9.56 1.98 9.67
N VAL A 38 9.00 2.55 8.60
CA VAL A 38 8.94 1.92 7.27
C VAL A 38 9.61 2.81 6.24
N LYS A 39 10.34 2.19 5.31
CA LYS A 39 10.84 2.87 4.10
C LYS A 39 9.81 2.68 3.00
N ILE A 40 9.34 3.76 2.40
CA ILE A 40 8.34 3.73 1.32
C ILE A 40 8.98 4.30 0.05
N GLN A 41 8.86 3.56 -1.06
CA GLN A 41 9.11 4.07 -2.40
C GLN A 41 7.76 4.18 -3.11
N ILE A 42 7.46 5.35 -3.66
CA ILE A 42 6.17 5.65 -4.29
C ILE A 42 6.42 6.02 -5.74
N GLU A 43 5.78 5.30 -6.64
CA GLU A 43 5.78 5.58 -8.07
C GLU A 43 4.33 5.70 -8.55
N LYS A 44 4.06 6.70 -9.40
CA LYS A 44 2.72 6.88 -9.96
C LYS A 44 2.52 5.80 -11.02
N VAL A 45 1.64 4.85 -10.73
CA VAL A 45 1.21 3.82 -11.68
C VAL A 45 -0.05 4.31 -12.37
N GLU A 46 -0.10 4.22 -13.71
CA GLU A 46 -1.34 4.44 -14.45
C GLU A 46 -2.24 3.23 -14.27
N ASN A 47 -3.43 3.45 -13.74
CA ASN A 47 -4.43 2.39 -13.66
C ASN A 47 -5.01 2.23 -15.07
N ASN A 48 -4.52 1.26 -15.84
CA ASN A 48 -5.20 0.84 -17.07
C ASN A 48 -6.51 0.15 -16.67
N GLU A 49 -7.55 0.93 -16.41
CA GLU A 49 -8.93 0.45 -16.23
C GLU A 49 -9.50 -0.02 -17.59
N GLU A 50 -8.95 -1.09 -18.17
CA GLU A 50 -9.55 -1.81 -19.31
C GLU A 50 -10.01 -3.24 -18.99
N ASP A 51 -9.95 -3.70 -17.73
CA ASP A 51 -10.37 -5.06 -17.37
C ASP A 51 -11.51 -5.07 -16.33
N ASN A 52 -12.72 -4.73 -16.80
CA ASN A 52 -13.98 -5.46 -16.57
C ASN A 52 -15.20 -4.57 -16.85
N LYS A 53 -15.56 -4.48 -18.13
CA LYS A 53 -16.96 -4.30 -18.52
C LYS A 53 -17.34 -5.35 -19.57
N LYS A 54 -18.00 -6.38 -19.06
CA LYS A 54 -18.79 -7.46 -19.70
C LYS A 54 -18.11 -8.80 -19.91
#